data_AF-A0A0B6Y624-F1
#
_entry.id   AF-A0A0B6Y624-F1
#
_cell.length_a   1.000
_cell.length_b   1.000
_cell.length_c   1.000
_cell.angle_alpha   90.00
_cell.angle_beta   90.00
_cell.angle_gamma   90.00
#
_symmetry.space_group_name_H-M   'P 1'
#
loop_
_entity.id
_entity.type
_entity.pdbx_description
1 polymer ?
#
loop_
_entity_poly.entity_id
_entity_poly.type
_entity_poly.pdbx_seq_one_letter_code
_entity_poly.pdbx_strand_id
1 'polypeptide(L)'
;NFHLSKGRNSEGRVVMEESLLNQLYTPRMALPTPTTADFRKPNVPHTFSEDTYTLGLRRGYYRGYQIISHSGSNNGFRSLMVLLP
;
A
#
# COMPACT_ATOMS: atom_id res chain seq x y z
N ASN A 1 3.76 -14.02 2.83
CA ASN A 1 3.37 -13.14 1.71
C ASN A 1 4.67 -12.59 1.11
N PHE A 2 4.94 -12.83 -0.18
CA PHE A 2 6.23 -12.49 -0.82
C PHE A 2 6.61 -11.02 -0.70
N HIS A 3 5.62 -10.13 -0.56
CA HIS A 3 5.85 -8.71 -0.30
C HIS A 3 6.63 -8.43 1.00
N LEU A 4 6.48 -9.28 2.02
CA LEU A 4 7.08 -9.14 3.35
C LEU A 4 8.30 -10.07 3.55
N SER A 5 8.58 -10.93 2.59
CA SER A 5 9.64 -11.94 2.66
C SER A 5 10.64 -11.79 1.50
N LYS A 6 10.92 -10.54 1.13
CA LYS A 6 11.92 -10.18 0.11
C LYS A 6 11.72 -10.94 -1.21
N GLY A 7 10.45 -11.12 -1.60
CA GLY A 7 10.08 -11.76 -2.85
C GLY A 7 9.99 -13.29 -2.81
N ARG A 8 10.16 -13.94 -1.64
CA ARG A 8 10.04 -15.39 -1.48
C ARG A 8 8.68 -15.82 -0.95
N ASN A 9 8.18 -16.99 -1.35
CA ASN A 9 6.98 -17.57 -0.74
C ASN A 9 7.30 -18.31 0.59
N SER A 10 6.29 -18.95 1.19
CA SER A 10 6.43 -19.72 2.44
C SER A 10 7.36 -20.94 2.33
N GLU A 11 7.61 -21.42 1.12
CA GLU A 11 8.54 -22.53 0.84
C GLU A 11 9.96 -22.05 0.52
N GLY A 12 10.21 -20.73 0.61
CA GLY A 12 11.50 -20.12 0.28
C GLY A 12 11.77 -19.95 -1.23
N ARG A 13 10.83 -20.32 -2.10
CA ARG A 13 10.93 -20.15 -3.55
C ARG A 13 10.80 -18.68 -3.92
N VAL A 14 11.62 -18.22 -4.86
CA VAL A 14 11.57 -16.85 -5.38
C VAL A 14 10.33 -16.71 -6.27
N VAL A 15 9.42 -15.81 -5.89
CA VAL A 15 8.25 -15.41 -6.67
C VAL A 15 8.57 -14.14 -7.46
N MET A 16 9.34 -13.23 -6.86
CA MET A 16 9.82 -11.99 -7.47
C MET A 16 11.20 -11.68 -6.91
N GLU A 17 12.13 -11.22 -7.74
CA GLU A 17 13.44 -10.77 -7.24
C GLU A 17 13.28 -9.56 -6.32
N GLU A 18 14.09 -9.48 -5.25
CA GLU A 18 14.00 -8.38 -4.26
C GLU A 18 14.23 -7.01 -4.93
N SER A 19 15.11 -6.94 -5.92
CA SER A 19 15.37 -5.72 -6.68
C SER A 19 14.14 -5.25 -7.47
N LEU A 20 13.40 -6.16 -8.10
CA LEU A 20 12.16 -5.86 -8.81
C LEU A 20 11.04 -5.51 -7.86
N LEU A 21 10.97 -6.18 -6.70
CA LEU A 21 10.01 -5.86 -5.65
C LEU A 21 10.22 -4.43 -5.13
N ASN A 22 11.47 -3.98 -4.98
CA ASN A 22 11.78 -2.60 -4.61
C ASN A 22 11.35 -1.60 -5.70
N GLN A 23 11.48 -1.96 -6.98
CA GLN A 23 10.96 -1.15 -8.09
C GLN A 23 9.43 -1.06 -8.08
N LEU A 24 8.74 -2.13 -7.68
CA LEU A 24 7.27 -2.18 -7.53
C LEU A 24 6.78 -1.15 -6.49
N TYR A 25 7.53 -0.96 -5.41
CA TYR A 25 7.21 -0.01 -4.33
C TYR A 25 7.70 1.42 -4.58
N THR A 26 8.44 1.64 -5.67
CA THR A 26 8.94 2.98 -6.00
C THR A 26 7.75 3.89 -6.38
N PRO A 27 7.59 5.05 -5.71
CA PRO A 27 6.52 6.00 -6.03
C PRO A 27 6.61 6.43 -7.48
N ARG A 28 5.46 6.42 -8.17
CA ARG A 28 5.36 6.85 -9.57
C ARG A 28 4.53 8.11 -9.73
N MET A 29 3.50 8.27 -8.90
CA MET A 29 2.58 9.41 -8.96
C MET A 29 2.18 9.83 -7.55
N ALA A 30 2.07 11.12 -7.30
CA ALA A 30 1.38 11.63 -6.11
C ALA A 30 -0.13 11.44 -6.30
N LEU A 31 -0.81 10.93 -5.28
CA LEU A 31 -2.26 10.87 -5.27
C LEU A 31 -2.81 12.21 -4.77
N PRO A 32 -3.83 12.76 -5.45
CA PRO A 32 -4.39 14.04 -5.04
C PRO A 32 -5.06 13.89 -3.67
N THR A 33 -4.81 14.84 -2.78
CA THR A 33 -5.56 14.95 -1.53
C THR A 33 -7.03 15.20 -1.86
N PRO A 34 -7.99 14.39 -1.35
CA PRO A 34 -9.41 14.52 -1.66
C PRO A 34 -9.88 15.97 -1.58
N THR A 35 -10.55 16.51 -2.60
CA THR A 35 -10.87 17.96 -2.67
C THR A 35 -11.95 18.40 -1.69
N THR A 36 -12.78 17.47 -1.23
CA THR A 36 -13.86 17.67 -0.27
C THR A 36 -13.32 17.73 1.17
N ALA A 37 -13.70 18.79 1.90
CA ALA A 37 -13.20 19.07 3.25
C ALA A 37 -13.52 17.97 4.27
N ASP A 38 -14.64 17.25 4.11
CA ASP A 38 -15.01 16.10 4.96
C ASP A 38 -14.06 14.91 4.82
N PHE A 39 -13.32 14.84 3.71
CA PHE A 39 -12.24 13.88 3.49
C PHE A 39 -10.87 14.45 3.85
N ARG A 40 -10.83 15.72 4.30
CA ARG A 40 -9.65 16.44 4.79
C ARG A 40 -9.82 16.83 6.26
N LYS A 41 -9.98 15.86 7.17
CA LYS A 41 -9.49 16.07 8.53
C LYS A 41 -9.10 14.77 9.24
N PRO A 42 -7.80 14.41 9.17
CA PRO A 42 -7.30 13.22 9.84
C PRO A 42 -6.75 13.46 11.26
N ASN A 43 -6.64 12.35 12.02
CA ASN A 43 -6.09 12.12 13.38
C ASN A 43 -7.10 12.24 14.53
N VAL A 44 -7.54 11.10 15.12
CA VAL A 44 -7.13 10.62 16.47
C VAL A 44 -7.39 9.10 16.59
N PRO A 45 -6.48 8.31 17.20
CA PRO A 45 -5.14 8.71 17.64
C PRO A 45 -4.16 8.88 16.46
N HIS A 46 -4.42 8.25 15.32
CA HIS A 46 -3.54 8.29 14.17
C HIS A 46 -4.30 8.22 12.86
N THR A 47 -3.70 8.79 11.83
CA THR A 47 -4.20 8.80 10.46
C THR A 47 -3.55 7.71 9.63
N PHE A 48 -4.37 7.13 8.77
CA PHE A 48 -3.95 6.32 7.64
C PHE A 48 -3.87 7.21 6.40
N SER A 49 -2.77 7.14 5.65
CA SER A 49 -2.59 7.88 4.39
C SER A 49 -2.26 6.95 3.22
N GLU A 50 -2.62 7.38 2.01
CA GLU A 50 -2.28 6.76 0.73
C GLU A 50 -1.79 7.85 -0.22
N ASP A 51 -0.61 8.38 0.06
CA ASP A 51 -0.10 9.62 -0.53
C ASP A 51 0.40 9.45 -1.97
N THR A 52 0.84 8.25 -2.33
CA THR A 52 1.44 7.96 -3.63
C THR A 52 0.92 6.67 -4.24
N TYR A 53 0.92 6.61 -5.56
CA TYR A 53 0.67 5.40 -6.34
C TYR A 53 1.99 4.89 -6.90
N THR A 54 2.20 3.58 -6.76
CA THR A 54 3.34 2.85 -7.30
C THR A 54 2.87 2.02 -8.50
N LEU A 55 3.61 0.97 -8.89
CA LEU A 55 3.18 0.05 -9.93
C LEU A 55 2.05 -0.86 -9.41
N GLY A 56 0.82 -0.34 -9.43
CA GLY A 56 -0.39 -1.10 -9.08
C GLY A 56 -0.72 -1.16 -7.59
N LEU A 57 -0.05 -0.36 -6.75
CA LEU A 57 -0.27 -0.31 -5.30
C LEU A 57 -0.32 1.14 -4.82
N ARG A 58 -0.90 1.36 -3.65
CA ARG A 58 -0.85 2.64 -2.93
C ARG A 58 0.21 2.56 -1.85
N ARG A 59 0.89 3.68 -1.60
CA ARG A 59 1.89 3.83 -0.55
C ARG A 59 1.59 5.07 0.27
N GLY A 60 1.67 4.93 1.58
CA GLY A 60 1.52 6.01 2.54
C GLY A 60 1.96 5.57 3.92
N TYR A 61 1.32 6.07 4.96
CA TYR A 61 1.75 5.85 6.34
C TYR A 61 0.59 5.52 7.28
N TYR A 62 0.91 4.72 8.30
CA TYR A 62 0.07 4.51 9.47
C TYR A 62 0.94 4.52 10.72
N ARG A 63 0.64 5.39 11.69
CA ARG A 63 1.45 5.57 12.93
C ARG A 63 2.93 5.85 12.66
N GLY A 64 3.25 6.54 11.56
CA GLY A 64 4.62 6.80 11.12
C GLY A 64 5.31 5.61 10.41
N TYR A 65 4.71 4.41 10.41
CA TYR A 65 5.21 3.28 9.64
C TYR A 65 4.72 3.38 8.20
N GLN A 66 5.63 3.11 7.27
CA GLN A 66 5.26 3.00 5.86
C GLN A 66 4.33 1.82 5.65
N ILE A 67 3.31 2.02 4.83
CA ILE A 67 2.38 0.97 4.42
C ILE A 67 2.30 0.88 2.91
N ILE A 68 1.95 -0.30 2.43
CA ILE A 68 1.57 -0.57 1.05
C ILE A 68 0.17 -1.18 1.05
N SER A 69 -0.74 -0.66 0.22
CA SER A 69 -2.13 -1.09 0.23
C SER A 69 -2.72 -1.20 -1.17
N HIS A 70 -3.78 -2.00 -1.27
CA HIS A 70 -4.67 -2.02 -2.43
C HIS A 70 -6.06 -2.49 -1.98
N SER A 71 -7.10 -1.90 -2.56
CA SER A 71 -8.49 -2.31 -2.32
C SER A 71 -9.12 -2.86 -3.60
N GLY A 72 -10.00 -3.85 -3.47
CA GLY A 72 -10.84 -4.34 -4.55
C GLY A 72 -12.31 -4.31 -4.16
N SER A 73 -13.19 -4.12 -5.14
CA SER A 73 -14.64 -4.20 -4.90
C SER A 73 -15.36 -4.75 -6.11
N ASN A 74 -16.38 -5.56 -5.85
CA ASN A 74 -17.40 -5.96 -6.82
C ASN A 74 -18.79 -5.80 -6.18
N ASN A 75 -19.85 -6.19 -6.89
CA ASN A 75 -21.20 -6.10 -6.35
C ASN A 75 -21.34 -6.99 -5.12
N GLY A 76 -21.56 -6.36 -3.95
CA GLY A 76 -21.77 -7.05 -2.68
C GLY A 76 -20.50 -7.39 -1.89
N PHE A 77 -19.29 -7.26 -2.45
CA PHE A 77 -18.05 -7.56 -1.72
C PHE A 77 -16.99 -6.48 -1.87
N ARG A 78 -16.20 -6.31 -0.80
CA ARG A 78 -15.02 -5.45 -0.75
C ARG A 78 -13.88 -6.21 -0.09
N SER A 79 -12.67 -5.97 -0.58
CA SER A 79 -11.44 -6.47 0.02
C SER A 79 -10.43 -5.34 0.17
N LEU A 80 -9.61 -5.45 1.20
CA LEU A 80 -8.52 -4.51 1.48
C LEU A 80 -7.29 -5.31 1.88
N MET A 81 -6.19 -5.07 1.18
CA MET A 81 -4.86 -5.53 1.57
C MET A 81 -4.08 -4.33 2.10
N VAL A 82 -3.48 -4.48 3.28
CA VAL A 82 -2.52 -3.53 3.86
C VAL A 82 -1.31 -4.32 4.34
N LEU A 83 -0.13 -3.86 3.96
CA LEU A 83 1.16 -4.46 4.28
C LEU A 83 2.00 -3.44 5.04
N LEU A 84 2.65 -3.91 6.11
CA LEU A 84 3.67 -3.18 6.84
C LEU A 84 5.02 -3.86 6.51
N PRO A 85 5.68 -3.47 5.41
CA PRO A 85 6.92 -4.07 4.94
C PRO A 85 8.12 -3.80 5.85
#